data_AF-A0AAU7AKU7-F1
#
_entry.id   AF-A0AAU7AKU7-F1
#
_cell.length_a   1.000
_cell.length_b   1.000
_cell.length_c   1.000
_cell.angle_alpha   90.00
_cell.angle_beta   90.00
_cell.angle_gamma   90.00
#
_symmetry.space_group_name_H-M   'P 1'
#
loop_
_entity.id
_entity.type
_entity.pdbx_description
1 polymer ?
#
loop_
_entity_poly.entity_id
_entity_poly.type
_entity_poly.pdbx_seq_one_letter_code
_entity_poly.pdbx_strand_id
1 'polypeptide(L)'
;MPVHVKPSLNSVAVSDRDMENISAAMINSVNAIGITTKPASDIDHADLIFKIGPTTNMRPLFIDYSDEIGLKEIKRWKNETGGRSILSIFGVTKNDPPFCYVSEKAWKSAGKIIIYVNINGIDDCLEKALLAAIGLKSTWLSIPSITDLYRNDKKYKTATFADILYARLLYHQDFPVDGSLEDVRAFWEKHAVRIWQELVTEGVHK
;
A
#
# COMPACT_ATOMS: atom_id res chain seq x y z
N MET A 1 0.45 0.74 16.82
CA MET A 1 -0.36 -0.50 16.73
C MET A 1 0.43 -1.53 15.92
N PRO A 2 0.57 -2.79 16.37
CA PRO A 2 1.24 -3.82 15.60
C PRO A 2 0.34 -4.37 14.47
N VAL A 3 0.90 -4.59 13.29
CA VAL A 3 0.24 -5.23 12.12
C VAL A 3 0.97 -6.53 11.80
N HIS A 4 0.23 -7.64 11.74
CA HIS A 4 0.78 -8.96 11.42
C HIS A 4 0.73 -9.22 9.91
N VAL A 5 1.86 -9.64 9.35
CA VAL A 5 2.10 -9.67 7.90
C VAL A 5 2.43 -11.08 7.43
N LYS A 6 1.74 -11.55 6.38
CA LYS A 6 2.05 -12.83 5.74
C LYS A 6 2.12 -12.71 4.21
N PRO A 7 3.22 -13.12 3.56
CA PRO A 7 3.22 -13.35 2.13
C PRO A 7 2.49 -14.66 1.80
N SER A 8 1.67 -14.63 0.76
CA SER A 8 0.97 -15.78 0.17
C SER A 8 1.32 -15.86 -1.31
N LEU A 9 1.91 -17.00 -1.68
CA LEU A 9 2.45 -17.23 -3.01
C LEU A 9 1.37 -17.76 -3.94
N ASN A 10 1.19 -17.11 -5.09
CA ASN A 10 0.41 -17.68 -6.17
C ASN A 10 1.36 -18.00 -7.32
N SER A 11 1.72 -19.28 -7.43
CA SER A 11 2.40 -19.91 -8.59
C SER A 11 3.86 -19.52 -8.89
N VAL A 12 4.53 -18.72 -8.06
CA VAL A 12 5.94 -18.32 -8.27
C VAL A 12 6.73 -18.44 -6.97
N ALA A 13 7.97 -18.91 -7.05
CA ALA A 13 8.92 -18.87 -5.95
C ALA A 13 9.37 -17.42 -5.72
N VAL A 14 9.10 -16.88 -4.53
CA VAL A 14 9.65 -15.59 -4.07
C VAL A 14 11.05 -15.86 -3.54
N SER A 15 12.03 -15.13 -4.07
CA SER A 15 13.42 -15.27 -3.63
C SER A 15 13.65 -14.61 -2.27
N ASP A 16 14.74 -14.96 -1.59
CA ASP A 16 15.13 -14.29 -0.34
C ASP A 16 15.31 -12.78 -0.57
N ARG A 17 15.82 -12.39 -1.74
CA ARG A 17 15.94 -10.98 -2.14
C ARG A 17 14.59 -10.27 -2.25
N ASP A 18 13.58 -10.93 -2.79
CA ASP A 18 12.23 -10.35 -2.87
C ASP A 18 11.65 -10.15 -1.47
N MET A 19 11.91 -11.08 -0.54
CA MET A 19 11.51 -10.96 0.87
C MET A 19 12.24 -9.82 1.59
N GLU A 20 13.53 -9.62 1.31
CA GLU A 20 14.30 -8.48 1.80
C GLU A 20 13.71 -7.16 1.27
N ASN A 21 13.37 -7.10 -0.03
CA ASN A 21 12.78 -5.91 -0.63
C ASN A 21 11.38 -5.59 -0.05
N ILE A 22 10.55 -6.61 0.20
CA ILE A 22 9.27 -6.43 0.90
C ILE A 22 9.50 -5.87 2.32
N SER A 23 10.50 -6.40 3.03
CA SER A 23 10.85 -5.92 4.38
C SER A 23 11.33 -4.47 4.34
N ALA A 24 12.16 -4.12 3.37
CA ALA A 24 12.60 -2.74 3.14
C ALA A 24 11.43 -1.80 2.82
N ALA A 25 10.50 -2.22 1.97
CA ALA A 25 9.30 -1.45 1.64
C ALA A 25 8.45 -1.17 2.89
N MET A 26 8.27 -2.17 3.77
CA MET A 26 7.57 -1.99 5.06
C MET A 26 8.31 -1.02 5.99
N ILE A 27 9.64 -1.14 6.08
CA ILE A 27 10.48 -0.23 6.89
C ILE A 27 10.32 1.22 6.42
N ASN A 28 10.43 1.44 5.11
CA ASN A 28 10.45 2.78 4.53
C ASN A 28 9.07 3.44 4.45
N SER A 29 7.97 2.68 4.60
CA SER A 29 6.60 3.20 4.51
C SER A 29 5.88 3.17 5.86
N VAL A 30 5.22 2.07 6.17
CA VAL A 30 4.33 1.91 7.34
C VAL A 30 5.10 1.97 8.66
N ASN A 31 6.30 1.41 8.74
CA ASN A 31 7.11 1.51 9.97
C ASN A 31 7.64 2.93 10.19
N ALA A 32 8.02 3.63 9.12
CA ALA A 32 8.53 5.01 9.19
C ALA A 32 7.48 6.01 9.73
N ILE A 33 6.19 5.74 9.54
CA ILE A 33 5.10 6.56 10.12
C ILE A 33 4.62 6.05 11.49
N GLY A 34 5.28 5.03 12.07
CA GLY A 34 5.01 4.53 13.43
C GLY A 34 4.10 3.30 13.54
N ILE A 35 3.76 2.63 12.43
CA ILE A 35 3.01 1.37 12.46
C ILE A 35 4.00 0.21 12.46
N THR A 36 4.06 -0.56 13.55
CA THR A 36 5.01 -1.68 13.63
C THR A 36 4.50 -2.89 12.86
N THR A 37 5.24 -3.34 11.84
CA THR A 37 4.96 -4.60 11.16
C THR A 37 5.68 -5.78 11.81
N LYS A 38 5.01 -6.93 11.92
CA LYS A 38 5.57 -8.19 12.42
C LYS A 38 5.17 -9.35 11.52
N PRO A 39 6.01 -10.39 11.36
CA PRO A 39 5.60 -11.58 10.61
C PRO A 39 4.48 -12.33 11.34
N ALA A 40 3.49 -12.81 10.59
CA ALA A 40 2.43 -13.69 11.09
C ALA A 40 2.86 -15.16 10.99
N SER A 41 2.37 -16.00 11.92
CA SER A 41 2.57 -17.46 11.90
C SER A 41 1.96 -18.09 10.65
N ASP A 42 0.75 -17.66 10.28
CA ASP A 42 -0.03 -18.15 9.15
C ASP A 42 -0.91 -17.03 8.55
N ILE A 43 -1.70 -17.37 7.54
CA ILE A 43 -2.58 -16.42 6.82
C ILE A 43 -3.79 -16.03 7.67
N ASP A 44 -4.24 -16.90 8.58
CA ASP A 44 -5.45 -16.67 9.36
C ASP A 44 -5.22 -15.61 10.43
N HIS A 45 -4.02 -15.59 11.02
CA HIS A 45 -3.57 -14.59 11.99
C HIS A 45 -2.95 -13.33 11.35
N ALA A 46 -2.97 -13.20 10.03
CA ALA A 46 -2.42 -12.03 9.33
C ALA A 46 -3.48 -10.93 9.15
N ASP A 47 -3.09 -9.70 9.52
CA ASP A 47 -3.85 -8.46 9.24
C ASP A 47 -3.59 -7.98 7.80
N LEU A 48 -2.35 -8.16 7.33
CA LEU A 48 -1.87 -7.79 6.01
C LEU A 48 -1.35 -9.04 5.26
N ILE A 49 -1.90 -9.29 4.08
CA ILE A 49 -1.52 -10.41 3.23
C ILE A 49 -1.02 -9.89 1.89
N PHE A 50 0.20 -10.28 1.50
CA PHE A 50 0.69 -10.06 0.14
C PHE A 50 0.35 -11.26 -0.74
N LYS A 51 -0.36 -11.04 -1.84
CA LYS A 51 -0.61 -12.05 -2.88
C LYS A 51 0.37 -11.78 -4.02
N ILE A 52 1.48 -12.52 -4.03
CA ILE A 52 2.60 -12.26 -4.96
C ILE A 52 2.54 -13.25 -6.13
N GLY A 53 2.64 -12.73 -7.36
CA GLY A 53 2.64 -13.54 -8.58
C GLY A 53 2.42 -12.72 -9.86
N PRO A 54 2.31 -13.35 -11.03
CA PRO A 54 1.99 -12.64 -12.27
C PRO A 54 0.55 -12.13 -12.23
N THR A 55 0.29 -10.99 -12.87
CA THR A 55 -1.06 -10.40 -12.96
C THR A 55 -2.08 -11.33 -13.64
N THR A 56 -1.61 -12.21 -14.54
CA THR A 56 -2.44 -13.26 -15.17
C THR A 56 -3.05 -14.23 -14.15
N ASN A 57 -2.29 -14.59 -13.12
CA ASN A 57 -2.72 -15.53 -12.08
C ASN A 57 -3.43 -14.84 -10.92
N MET A 58 -3.44 -13.51 -10.89
CA MET A 58 -4.22 -12.74 -9.93
C MET A 58 -5.67 -12.53 -10.35
N ARG A 59 -5.97 -12.53 -11.66
CA ARG A 59 -7.33 -12.32 -12.16
C ARG A 59 -8.37 -13.28 -11.55
N PRO A 60 -8.11 -14.61 -11.42
CA PRO A 60 -9.04 -15.51 -10.74
C PRO A 60 -9.30 -15.10 -9.29
N LEU A 61 -8.28 -14.64 -8.57
CA LEU A 61 -8.43 -14.21 -7.18
C LEU A 61 -9.38 -13.02 -7.06
N PHE A 62 -9.30 -12.04 -7.97
CA PHE A 62 -10.24 -10.92 -7.97
C PHE A 62 -11.69 -11.34 -8.24
N ILE A 63 -11.89 -12.39 -9.06
CA ILE A 63 -13.21 -12.98 -9.29
C ILE A 63 -13.70 -13.67 -8.02
N ASP A 64 -12.85 -14.48 -7.38
CA ASP A 64 -13.17 -15.21 -6.16
C ASP A 64 -13.56 -14.27 -5.01
N TYR A 65 -12.92 -13.10 -4.92
CA TYR A 65 -13.25 -12.05 -3.95
C TYR A 65 -14.35 -11.07 -4.42
N SER A 66 -14.90 -11.25 -5.62
CA SER A 66 -15.87 -10.32 -6.23
C SER A 66 -15.40 -8.85 -6.18
N ASP A 67 -14.11 -8.63 -6.41
CA ASP A 67 -13.48 -7.32 -6.35
C ASP A 67 -13.52 -6.64 -7.73
N GLU A 68 -14.65 -6.00 -8.03
CA GLU A 68 -14.89 -5.32 -9.30
C GLU A 68 -13.88 -4.20 -9.56
N ILE A 69 -13.37 -3.55 -8.52
CA ILE A 69 -12.38 -2.47 -8.63
C ILE A 69 -11.04 -3.10 -9.04
N GLY A 70 -10.60 -4.16 -8.36
CA GLY A 70 -9.39 -4.90 -8.75
C GLY A 70 -9.45 -5.44 -10.19
N LEU A 71 -10.62 -5.91 -10.64
CA LEU A 71 -10.83 -6.32 -12.03
C LEU A 71 -10.71 -5.17 -13.02
N LYS A 72 -11.21 -3.98 -12.69
CA LYS A 72 -11.05 -2.77 -13.51
C LYS A 72 -9.57 -2.33 -13.55
N GLU A 73 -8.87 -2.39 -12.43
CA GLU A 73 -7.45 -2.04 -12.32
C GLU A 73 -6.57 -2.96 -13.17
N ILE A 74 -6.78 -4.28 -13.12
CA ILE A 74 -6.06 -5.20 -14.02
C ILE A 74 -6.36 -4.89 -15.49
N LYS A 75 -7.63 -4.62 -15.84
CA LYS A 75 -8.00 -4.30 -17.23
C LYS A 75 -7.33 -3.02 -17.69
N ARG A 76 -7.33 -1.97 -16.86
CA ARG A 76 -6.65 -0.71 -17.11
C ARG A 76 -5.16 -0.92 -17.32
N TRP A 77 -4.50 -1.61 -16.40
CA TRP A 77 -3.09 -1.95 -16.50
C TRP A 77 -2.77 -2.65 -17.83
N LYS A 78 -3.54 -3.69 -18.21
CA LYS A 78 -3.34 -4.41 -19.48
C LYS A 78 -3.47 -3.51 -20.72
N ASN A 79 -4.37 -2.54 -20.68
CA ASN A 79 -4.62 -1.62 -21.78
C ASN A 79 -3.51 -0.55 -21.89
N GLU A 80 -3.06 -0.01 -20.76
CA GLU A 80 -2.00 1.01 -20.69
C GLU A 80 -0.63 0.46 -21.08
N THR A 81 -0.41 -0.84 -20.89
CA THR A 81 0.89 -1.48 -21.11
C THR A 81 0.99 -2.23 -22.44
N GLY A 82 -0.02 -2.09 -23.31
CA GLY A 82 0.02 -2.59 -24.69
C GLY A 82 0.10 -4.12 -24.84
N GLY A 83 -0.44 -4.89 -23.90
CA GLY A 83 -0.22 -6.34 -23.81
C GLY A 83 -0.89 -7.20 -24.88
N ARG A 84 -0.40 -7.18 -26.13
CA ARG A 84 -0.43 -8.35 -27.03
C ARG A 84 0.86 -9.14 -26.82
N SER A 85 0.86 -10.13 -25.93
CA SER A 85 1.93 -11.14 -25.92
C SER A 85 1.32 -12.54 -25.93
N ILE A 86 1.56 -13.24 -27.03
CA ILE A 86 1.14 -14.62 -27.34
C ILE A 86 1.84 -15.65 -26.42
N LEU A 87 2.75 -15.21 -25.54
CA LEU A 87 3.58 -16.06 -24.67
C LEU A 87 3.00 -16.33 -23.26
N SER A 88 1.71 -16.06 -23.04
CA SER A 88 1.05 -16.16 -21.71
C SER A 88 0.89 -17.59 -21.13
N ILE A 89 1.59 -18.59 -21.66
CA ILE A 89 1.51 -19.99 -21.21
C ILE A 89 2.58 -20.31 -20.14
N PHE A 90 3.65 -19.50 -20.02
CA PHE A 90 4.68 -19.69 -19.00
C PHE A 90 4.78 -18.44 -18.13
N GLY A 91 4.56 -18.61 -16.82
CA GLY A 91 4.41 -17.53 -15.84
C GLY A 91 5.52 -16.47 -15.84
N VAL A 92 5.14 -15.27 -15.40
CA VAL A 92 5.97 -14.08 -15.18
C VAL A 92 7.05 -13.87 -16.23
N THR A 93 6.75 -13.10 -17.27
CA THR A 93 7.84 -12.49 -18.03
C THR A 93 8.42 -11.32 -17.23
N LYS A 94 9.74 -11.26 -17.11
CA LYS A 94 10.50 -10.12 -16.55
C LYS A 94 10.17 -8.76 -17.19
N ASN A 95 9.38 -8.76 -18.26
CA ASN A 95 8.88 -7.62 -19.00
C ASN A 95 7.47 -7.18 -18.58
N ASP A 96 6.85 -7.83 -17.60
CA ASP A 96 5.55 -7.38 -17.07
C ASP A 96 5.75 -6.05 -16.32
N PRO A 97 4.98 -5.01 -16.64
CA PRO A 97 5.07 -3.75 -15.92
C PRO A 97 4.79 -3.91 -14.41
N PRO A 98 5.34 -3.04 -13.56
CA PRO A 98 5.03 -3.00 -12.14
C PRO A 98 3.52 -2.95 -11.88
N PHE A 99 3.04 -3.72 -10.90
CA PHE A 99 1.65 -3.73 -10.49
C PHE A 99 1.56 -3.98 -8.98
N CYS A 100 0.89 -3.07 -8.27
CA CYS A 100 0.51 -3.22 -6.87
C CYS A 100 -0.93 -2.74 -6.71
N TYR A 101 -1.78 -3.54 -6.10
CA TYR A 101 -3.17 -3.19 -5.86
C TYR A 101 -3.60 -3.61 -4.46
N VAL A 102 -4.20 -2.67 -3.73
CA VAL A 102 -4.80 -2.92 -2.42
C VAL A 102 -6.29 -3.19 -2.58
N SER A 103 -6.76 -4.34 -2.12
CA SER A 103 -8.18 -4.67 -2.15
C SER A 103 -8.94 -4.04 -1.01
N GLU A 104 -9.68 -2.98 -1.34
CA GLU A 104 -10.63 -2.37 -0.40
C GLU A 104 -11.80 -3.30 -0.07
N LYS A 105 -12.14 -4.21 -0.99
CA LYS A 105 -13.22 -5.18 -0.78
C LYS A 105 -12.83 -6.18 0.31
N ALA A 106 -11.63 -6.76 0.23
CA ALA A 106 -11.13 -7.67 1.25
C ALA A 106 -11.08 -7.02 2.63
N TRP A 107 -10.69 -5.74 2.68
CA TRP A 107 -10.69 -4.98 3.92
C TRP A 107 -12.10 -4.88 4.52
N LYS A 108 -13.10 -4.51 3.70
CA LYS A 108 -14.50 -4.38 4.14
C LYS A 108 -15.17 -5.71 4.49
N SER A 109 -14.87 -6.80 3.78
CA SER A 109 -15.60 -8.06 3.94
C SER A 109 -14.93 -9.07 4.88
N ALA A 110 -13.60 -9.07 4.94
CA ALA A 110 -12.84 -10.04 5.73
C ALA A 110 -12.07 -9.40 6.89
N GLY A 111 -12.08 -8.06 7.01
CA GLY A 111 -11.26 -7.35 7.98
C GLY A 111 -9.76 -7.47 7.72
N LYS A 112 -9.36 -7.90 6.52
CA LYS A 112 -7.96 -8.15 6.14
C LYS A 112 -7.53 -7.24 5.00
N ILE A 113 -6.33 -6.71 5.10
CA ILE A 113 -5.71 -5.96 4.02
C ILE A 113 -5.04 -6.97 3.08
N ILE A 114 -5.50 -7.03 1.83
CA ILE A 114 -4.86 -7.86 0.81
C ILE A 114 -4.22 -6.95 -0.23
N ILE A 115 -2.91 -7.11 -0.43
CA ILE A 115 -2.15 -6.41 -1.46
C ILE A 115 -1.71 -7.43 -2.52
N TYR A 116 -2.19 -7.24 -3.74
CA TYR A 116 -1.79 -8.00 -4.91
C TYR A 116 -0.57 -7.34 -5.54
N VAL A 117 0.52 -8.08 -5.68
CA VAL A 117 1.82 -7.53 -6.09
C VAL A 117 2.45 -8.40 -7.16
N ASN A 118 2.70 -7.81 -8.35
CA ASN A 118 3.61 -8.43 -9.31
C ASN A 118 5.04 -8.36 -8.74
N ILE A 119 5.88 -9.37 -8.99
CA ILE A 119 7.27 -9.37 -8.53
C ILE A 119 8.02 -8.09 -8.95
N ASN A 120 7.77 -7.58 -10.15
CA ASN A 120 8.33 -6.31 -10.63
C ASN A 120 7.74 -5.07 -9.95
N GLY A 121 6.62 -5.22 -9.23
CA GLY A 121 5.98 -4.19 -8.42
C GLY A 121 6.60 -4.00 -7.03
N ILE A 122 7.35 -4.99 -6.53
CA ILE A 122 7.93 -4.95 -5.18
C ILE A 122 8.79 -3.70 -4.99
N ASP A 123 9.68 -3.42 -5.95
CA ASP A 123 10.63 -2.29 -5.86
C ASP A 123 10.06 -0.94 -6.32
N ASP A 124 8.86 -0.98 -6.91
CA ASP A 124 8.35 0.07 -7.78
C ASP A 124 7.11 0.76 -7.22
N CYS A 125 6.23 0.00 -6.57
CA CYS A 125 4.94 0.48 -6.11
C CYS A 125 4.52 -0.03 -4.73
N LEU A 126 5.31 -0.90 -4.09
CA LEU A 126 4.88 -1.57 -2.86
C LEU A 126 4.73 -0.61 -1.69
N GLU A 127 5.66 0.34 -1.51
CA GLU A 127 5.56 1.37 -0.46
C GLU A 127 4.29 2.21 -0.62
N LYS A 128 3.92 2.55 -1.86
CA LYS A 128 2.69 3.29 -2.15
C LYS A 128 1.46 2.47 -1.79
N ALA A 129 1.44 1.19 -2.16
CA ALA A 129 0.35 0.29 -1.84
C ALA A 129 0.22 0.08 -0.32
N LEU A 130 1.33 -0.01 0.40
CA LEU A 130 1.35 -0.13 1.85
C LEU A 130 0.76 1.10 2.55
N LEU A 131 1.06 2.31 2.07
CA LEU A 131 0.42 3.54 2.60
C LEU A 131 -1.06 3.62 2.22
N ALA A 132 -1.43 3.23 1.00
CA ALA A 132 -2.84 3.19 0.60
C ALA A 132 -3.67 2.20 1.44
N ALA A 133 -3.07 1.08 1.84
CA ALA A 133 -3.67 0.07 2.71
C ALA A 133 -4.08 0.58 4.10
N ILE A 134 -3.43 1.63 4.57
CA ILE A 134 -3.71 2.27 5.86
C ILE A 134 -4.48 3.59 5.69
N GLY A 135 -5.08 3.81 4.51
CA GLY A 135 -5.91 4.99 4.23
C GLY A 135 -5.16 6.21 3.70
N LEU A 136 -3.83 6.17 3.60
CA LEU A 136 -3.03 7.26 3.00
C LEU A 136 -2.98 7.09 1.49
N LYS A 137 -3.99 7.64 0.80
CA LYS A 137 -4.09 7.67 -0.65
C LYS A 137 -3.38 8.91 -1.23
N SER A 138 -3.10 8.87 -2.53
CA SER A 138 -2.61 10.03 -3.28
C SER A 138 -3.49 11.25 -3.02
N THR A 139 -2.88 12.34 -2.61
CA THR A 139 -3.56 13.62 -2.39
C THR A 139 -3.77 14.39 -3.68
N TRP A 140 -3.11 13.99 -4.79
CA TRP A 140 -3.04 14.74 -6.06
C TRP A 140 -2.49 16.17 -5.91
N LEU A 141 -1.93 16.48 -4.75
CA LEU A 141 -1.24 17.72 -4.46
C LEU A 141 0.25 17.50 -4.71
N SER A 142 0.96 18.54 -5.16
CA SER A 142 2.43 18.52 -5.30
C SER A 142 3.13 18.59 -3.94
N ILE A 143 2.73 17.71 -3.02
CA ILE A 143 3.28 17.58 -1.68
C ILE A 143 4.32 16.46 -1.69
N PRO A 144 5.52 16.67 -1.11
CA PRO A 144 6.49 15.60 -0.95
C PRO A 144 5.87 14.43 -0.17
N SER A 145 5.52 13.34 -0.82
CA SER A 145 4.90 12.14 -0.24
C SER A 145 5.27 10.94 -1.10
N ILE A 146 5.42 9.75 -0.49
CA ILE A 146 5.50 8.50 -1.26
C ILE A 146 4.27 8.35 -2.18
N THR A 147 3.10 8.81 -1.72
CA THR A 147 1.82 8.63 -2.42
C THR A 147 1.61 9.58 -3.60
N ASP A 148 2.50 10.57 -3.81
CA ASP A 148 2.39 11.50 -4.92
C ASP A 148 2.47 10.75 -6.27
N LEU A 149 1.46 11.00 -7.11
CA LEU A 149 1.30 10.44 -8.46
C LEU A 149 1.63 11.47 -9.55
N TYR A 150 1.78 12.74 -9.21
CA TYR A 150 2.02 13.81 -10.20
C TYR A 150 3.45 13.77 -10.78
N ARG A 151 4.31 12.98 -10.14
CA ARG A 151 5.72 12.81 -10.47
C ARG A 151 5.98 11.33 -10.73
N ASN A 152 6.09 10.97 -12.01
CA ASN A 152 6.45 9.62 -12.47
C ASN A 152 7.89 9.25 -12.08
N ASP A 153 8.70 10.21 -11.65
CA ASP A 153 9.93 9.99 -10.93
C ASP A 153 9.60 9.46 -9.52
N LYS A 154 10.05 8.24 -9.19
CA LYS A 154 10.04 7.61 -7.86
C LYS A 154 10.85 8.41 -6.84
N LYS A 155 10.49 9.68 -6.65
CA LYS A 155 11.31 10.68 -5.99
C LYS A 155 11.49 10.38 -4.50
N TYR A 156 10.49 9.76 -3.89
CA TYR A 156 10.49 9.40 -2.48
C TYR A 156 10.24 7.89 -2.33
N LYS A 157 11.25 7.18 -1.83
CA LYS A 157 11.16 5.77 -1.44
C LYS A 157 10.88 5.58 0.06
N THR A 158 10.97 6.65 0.83
CA THR A 158 10.74 6.66 2.28
C THR A 158 9.68 7.68 2.64
N ALA A 159 8.92 7.39 3.70
CA ALA A 159 7.84 8.26 4.16
C ALA A 159 8.41 9.63 4.50
N THR A 160 7.77 10.66 3.97
CA THR A 160 8.16 12.05 4.17
C THR A 160 7.51 12.59 5.44
N PHE A 161 7.88 13.82 5.80
CA PHE A 161 7.20 14.54 6.86
C PHE A 161 5.68 14.64 6.63
N ALA A 162 5.24 14.81 5.38
CA ALA A 162 3.81 14.88 5.06
C ALA A 162 3.10 13.54 5.31
N ASP A 163 3.73 12.43 4.92
CA ASP A 163 3.20 11.08 5.16
C ASP A 163 3.02 10.84 6.67
N ILE A 164 4.01 11.24 7.48
CA ILE A 164 3.97 11.11 8.94
C ILE A 164 2.88 12.00 9.55
N LEU A 165 2.78 13.27 9.11
CA LEU A 165 1.76 14.20 9.60
C LEU A 165 0.35 13.69 9.32
N TYR A 166 0.10 13.23 8.09
CA TYR A 166 -1.20 12.67 7.72
C TYR A 166 -1.52 11.40 8.48
N ALA A 167 -0.55 10.51 8.68
CA ALA A 167 -0.73 9.33 9.52
C ALA A 167 -1.13 9.71 10.96
N ARG A 168 -0.42 10.66 11.58
CA ARG A 168 -0.69 11.10 12.96
C ARG A 168 -2.07 11.74 13.11
N LEU A 169 -2.52 12.48 12.09
CA LEU A 169 -3.86 13.06 12.06
C LEU A 169 -4.94 11.98 11.90
N LEU A 170 -4.78 11.10 10.92
CA LEU A 170 -5.75 10.04 10.60
C LEU A 170 -5.94 9.06 11.76
N TYR A 171 -4.86 8.74 12.48
CA TYR A 171 -4.88 7.82 13.63
C TYR A 171 -4.97 8.52 14.98
N HIS A 172 -5.28 9.81 15.00
CA HIS A 172 -5.54 10.52 16.25
C HIS A 172 -6.81 9.96 16.91
N GLN A 173 -6.81 9.83 18.24
CA GLN A 173 -7.95 9.26 18.99
C GLN A 173 -9.27 10.02 18.77
N ASP A 174 -9.18 11.33 18.54
CA ASP A 174 -10.33 12.22 18.31
C ASP A 174 -10.69 12.36 16.82
N PHE A 175 -10.07 11.57 15.93
CA PHE A 175 -10.36 11.67 14.50
C PHE A 175 -11.81 11.24 14.22
N PRO A 176 -12.61 12.05 13.49
CA PRO A 176 -14.02 11.74 13.26
C PRO A 176 -14.17 10.65 12.19
N VAL A 177 -14.29 9.40 12.65
CA VAL A 177 -14.46 8.22 11.76
C VAL A 177 -15.82 8.22 11.04
N ASP A 178 -16.89 8.63 11.74
CA ASP A 178 -18.27 8.66 11.23
C ASP A 178 -18.83 10.10 11.14
N GLY A 179 -17.99 11.04 10.69
CA GLY A 179 -18.32 12.46 10.62
C GLY A 179 -18.62 13.00 9.22
N SER A 180 -19.19 14.20 9.17
CA SER A 180 -19.28 15.00 7.96
C SER A 180 -17.91 15.57 7.55
N LEU A 181 -17.81 16.09 6.32
CA LEU A 181 -16.61 16.81 5.87
C LEU A 181 -16.28 17.99 6.80
N GLU A 182 -17.29 18.62 7.40
CA GLU A 182 -17.12 19.71 8.35
C GLU A 182 -16.50 19.26 9.67
N ASP A 183 -16.87 18.08 10.17
CA ASP A 183 -16.26 17.50 11.37
C ASP A 183 -14.78 17.20 11.13
N VAL A 184 -14.46 16.66 9.95
CA VAL A 184 -13.07 16.45 9.53
C VAL A 184 -12.35 17.80 9.47
N ARG A 185 -12.91 18.82 8.81
CA ARG A 185 -12.29 20.15 8.72
C ARG A 185 -12.03 20.76 10.09
N ALA A 186 -13.02 20.75 10.98
CA ALA A 186 -12.90 21.29 12.34
C ALA A 186 -11.84 20.53 13.16
N PHE A 187 -11.77 19.20 13.03
CA PHE A 187 -10.71 18.41 13.63
C PHE A 187 -9.33 18.85 13.12
N TRP A 188 -9.16 19.00 11.81
CA TRP A 188 -7.90 19.43 11.21
C TRP A 188 -7.47 20.81 11.70
N GLU A 189 -8.37 21.80 11.67
CA GLU A 189 -8.12 23.16 12.15
C GLU A 189 -7.68 23.17 13.62
N LYS A 190 -8.26 22.29 14.45
CA LYS A 190 -7.94 22.19 15.88
C LYS A 190 -6.62 21.45 16.17
N HIS A 191 -6.29 20.40 15.41
CA HIS A 191 -5.21 19.48 15.79
C HIS A 191 -3.94 19.60 14.92
N ALA A 192 -4.02 20.08 13.68
CA ALA A 192 -2.91 20.03 12.73
C ALA A 192 -1.66 20.82 13.18
N VAL A 193 -1.83 22.04 13.69
CA VAL A 193 -0.71 22.89 14.15
C VAL A 193 0.03 22.24 15.33
N ARG A 194 -0.71 21.69 16.29
CA ARG A 194 -0.11 21.02 17.46
C ARG A 194 0.68 19.78 17.04
N ILE A 195 0.08 18.91 16.22
CA ILE A 195 0.75 17.69 15.74
C ILE A 195 1.98 18.04 14.90
N TRP A 196 1.90 19.09 14.06
CA TRP A 196 3.06 19.60 13.33
C TRP A 196 4.19 19.99 14.28
N GLN A 197 3.89 20.78 15.32
CA GLN A 197 4.88 21.22 16.30
C GLN A 197 5.51 20.03 17.04
N GLU A 198 4.69 19.07 17.49
CA GLU A 198 5.16 17.84 18.14
C GLU A 198 6.13 17.07 17.24
N LEU A 199 5.79 16.89 15.96
CA LEU A 199 6.66 16.19 15.01
C LEU A 199 7.99 16.92 14.76
N VAL A 200 7.96 18.26 14.65
CA VAL A 200 9.17 19.06 14.50
C VAL A 200 10.05 18.93 15.75
N THR A 201 9.47 18.97 16.96
CA THR A 201 10.22 18.86 18.21
C THR A 201 10.75 17.44 18.45
N GLU A 202 9.97 16.39 18.16
CA GLU A 202 10.42 14.99 18.21
C GLU A 202 11.61 14.74 17.28
N GLY A 203 11.61 15.35 16.09
CA GLY A 203 12.69 15.25 15.11
C GLY A 203 13.99 15.95 15.50
N VAL A 204 13.96 16.86 16.49
CA VAL A 204 15.16 17.56 17.01
C VAL A 204 15.87 16.73 18.10
N HIS A 205 15.21 15.70 18.65
CA HIS A 205 15.72 14.90 19.77
C HIS A 205 16.08 13.45 19.40
N LYS A 206 16.11 13.11 18.11
CA LYS A 206 16.64 11.84 17.58
C LYS A 206 17.90 12.08 16.77
#